data_AF-A0A553GLX6-F1
#
_entry.id   AF-A0A553GLX6-F1
#
_cell.length_a   1.000
_cell.length_b   1.000
_cell.length_c   1.000
_cell.angle_alpha   90.00
_cell.angle_beta   90.00
_cell.angle_gamma   90.00
#
_symmetry.space_group_name_H-M   'P 1'
#
loop_
_entity.id
_entity.type
_entity.pdbx_description
1 polymer ?
#
loop_
_entity_poly.entity_id
_entity_poly.type
_entity_poly.pdbx_seq_one_letter_code
_entity_poly.pdbx_strand_id
1 'polypeptide(L)'
;MNLEPTILDNGLIKMPCLSVSPTAITAYTRLMDFNGNFKTWNTGIKPPCENREKGFISKKGQKSLERAIYWFLYSVDPNIVNTGKGKEKITFLTLTLPSKQVHGDKEIKDKCLKQFLTEIRSDYKVTKFIWKAEKQAQGQLHFHILLDKFLPVKEVKQKWNRILNKLGYVYEYHKKMSRLEWSEYRELRLKEVKSKPSDKQKNAIRQAFKNGVACNWMNPNSVDIENLRKVGNIAAYCAKYMSKEHKGVAKEVLKVEGRIWFSSQAVSKMKNLLLVSADDQTYIEEFAQMLKAYQTTSKVYEAEHALMLGVPVDQLRYKGFKTIPYEFDEHCNEIFNRERNIKLFEQQKTISVQTVAPAPVELVSTIEQLTLGL
;
A
#
# COMPACT_ATOMS: atom_id res chain seq x y z
N MET A 1 -30.35 -3.92 15.49
CA MET A 1 -29.69 -2.71 16.03
C MET A 1 -30.66 -1.52 15.99
N ASN A 2 -30.84 -0.75 17.09
CA ASN A 2 -31.63 0.50 17.05
C ASN A 2 -30.78 1.60 16.39
N LEU A 3 -31.29 2.21 15.32
CA LEU A 3 -30.62 3.26 14.55
C LEU A 3 -31.17 4.66 14.87
N GLU A 4 -31.82 4.81 16.01
CA GLU A 4 -32.26 6.11 16.52
C GLU A 4 -31.30 6.63 17.60
N PRO A 5 -31.07 7.95 17.67
CA PRO A 5 -30.39 8.57 18.79
C PRO A 5 -31.08 8.24 20.12
N THR A 6 -30.32 7.89 21.16
CA THR A 6 -30.88 7.61 22.49
C THR A 6 -30.07 8.31 23.58
N ILE A 7 -30.72 9.09 24.43
CA ILE A 7 -30.09 9.70 25.59
C ILE A 7 -29.98 8.64 26.69
N LEU A 8 -28.80 8.57 27.32
CA LEU A 8 -28.52 7.69 28.44
C LEU A 8 -28.61 8.45 29.77
N ASP A 9 -28.90 7.71 30.83
CA ASP A 9 -29.04 8.24 32.20
C ASP A 9 -27.80 8.97 32.70
N ASN A 10 -26.63 8.69 32.11
CA ASN A 10 -25.36 9.33 32.43
C ASN A 10 -25.09 10.62 31.61
N GLY A 11 -26.09 11.14 30.89
CA GLY A 11 -25.96 12.35 30.08
C GLY A 11 -25.15 12.18 28.79
N LEU A 12 -24.94 10.95 28.33
CA LEU A 12 -24.35 10.66 27.02
C LEU A 12 -25.44 10.30 26.01
N ILE A 13 -25.19 10.60 24.75
CA ILE A 13 -26.08 10.28 23.64
C ILE A 13 -25.48 9.12 22.84
N LYS A 14 -26.24 8.03 22.68
CA LYS A 14 -25.96 6.98 21.71
C LYS A 14 -26.32 7.48 20.33
N MET A 15 -25.31 7.73 19.50
CA MET A 15 -25.44 8.25 18.15
C MET A 15 -25.18 7.17 17.10
N PRO A 16 -26.14 6.87 16.22
CA PRO A 16 -25.92 6.10 15.00
C PRO A 16 -24.89 6.79 14.09
N CYS A 17 -23.92 6.01 13.61
CA CYS A 17 -22.87 6.45 12.71
C CYS A 17 -22.74 5.45 11.57
N LEU A 18 -22.52 5.93 10.35
CA LEU A 18 -22.15 5.13 9.19
C LEU A 18 -20.69 5.35 8.84
N SER A 19 -19.90 4.28 8.82
CA SER A 19 -18.57 4.29 8.21
C SER A 19 -18.67 3.75 6.79
N VAL A 20 -18.44 4.60 5.80
CA VAL A 20 -18.50 4.28 4.37
C VAL A 20 -17.09 4.05 3.83
N SER A 21 -16.89 2.92 3.16
CA SER A 21 -15.64 2.51 2.52
C SER A 21 -15.93 2.06 1.08
N PRO A 22 -14.90 1.91 0.22
CA PRO A 22 -15.10 1.51 -1.18
C PRO A 22 -15.90 0.22 -1.36
N THR A 23 -15.88 -0.68 -0.38
CA THR A 23 -16.47 -2.02 -0.47
C THR A 23 -17.64 -2.26 0.46
N ALA A 24 -17.92 -1.35 1.38
CA ALA A 24 -18.89 -1.59 2.44
C ALA A 24 -19.31 -0.32 3.16
N ILE A 25 -20.53 -0.35 3.69
CA ILE A 25 -21.06 0.59 4.66
C ILE A 25 -21.26 -0.16 5.98
N THR A 26 -20.78 0.40 7.09
CA THR A 26 -20.97 -0.18 8.42
C THR A 26 -21.67 0.82 9.33
N ALA A 27 -22.87 0.48 9.78
CA ALA A 27 -23.55 1.18 10.84
C ALA A 27 -23.08 0.69 12.21
N TYR A 28 -22.82 1.62 13.11
CA TYR A 28 -22.49 1.34 14.51
C TYR A 28 -22.88 2.52 15.38
N THR A 29 -22.90 2.34 16.70
CA THR A 29 -23.24 3.41 17.63
C THR A 29 -21.98 3.97 18.30
N ARG A 30 -21.87 5.29 18.39
CA ARG A 30 -20.88 5.98 19.22
C ARG A 30 -21.56 6.71 20.37
N LEU A 31 -20.84 6.90 21.47
CA LEU A 31 -21.26 7.79 22.54
C LEU A 31 -20.79 9.21 22.21
N MET A 32 -21.66 10.19 22.42
CA MET A 32 -21.41 11.62 22.23
C MET A 32 -21.84 12.35 23.49
N ASP A 33 -21.09 13.34 23.93
CA ASP A 33 -21.55 14.26 24.97
C ASP A 33 -22.42 15.38 24.36
N PHE A 34 -23.11 16.16 25.20
CA PHE A 34 -23.93 17.29 24.76
C PHE A 34 -23.13 18.42 24.08
N ASN A 35 -21.81 18.43 24.24
CA ASN A 35 -20.92 19.37 23.53
C ASN A 35 -20.50 18.85 22.15
N GLY A 36 -21.06 17.71 21.72
CA GLY A 36 -20.78 17.07 20.45
C GLY A 36 -19.46 16.32 20.36
N ASN A 37 -18.79 16.08 21.49
CA ASN A 37 -17.54 15.33 21.49
C ASN A 37 -17.81 13.83 21.63
N PHE A 38 -17.28 13.04 20.70
CA PHE A 38 -17.35 11.59 20.79
C PHE A 38 -16.54 11.05 21.98
N LYS A 39 -17.18 10.22 22.80
CA LYS A 39 -16.55 9.50 23.90
C LYS A 39 -16.25 8.06 23.52
N THR A 40 -15.19 7.51 24.08
CA THR A 40 -14.94 6.08 24.05
C THR A 40 -15.86 5.39 25.03
N TRP A 41 -16.42 4.25 24.62
CA TRP A 41 -17.01 3.31 25.57
C TRP A 41 -15.95 2.94 26.60
N ASN A 42 -16.12 3.37 27.84
CA ASN A 42 -15.20 3.05 28.92
C ASN A 42 -15.60 1.67 29.45
N THR A 43 -15.38 0.62 28.65
CA THR A 43 -15.80 -0.75 28.99
C THR A 43 -14.99 -1.35 30.14
N GLY A 44 -13.90 -0.71 30.58
CA GLY A 44 -12.90 -1.30 31.51
C GLY A 44 -12.12 -2.48 30.89
N ILE A 45 -12.77 -3.21 29.99
CA ILE A 45 -12.23 -4.20 29.08
C ILE A 45 -11.45 -3.45 28.00
N LYS A 46 -10.13 -3.37 28.11
CA LYS A 46 -9.31 -3.16 26.91
C LYS A 46 -9.69 -4.28 25.95
N PRO A 47 -10.12 -3.99 24.69
CA PRO A 47 -10.29 -5.05 23.70
C PRO A 47 -9.00 -5.86 23.73
N PRO A 48 -9.04 -7.20 23.60
CA PRO A 48 -7.84 -8.03 23.66
C PRO A 48 -6.86 -7.52 22.61
N CYS A 49 -6.01 -6.59 23.03
CA CYS A 49 -4.88 -6.13 22.29
C CYS A 49 -3.91 -7.25 22.56
N GLU A 50 -4.07 -8.36 21.83
CA GLU A 50 -3.05 -9.38 21.73
C GLU A 50 -1.75 -8.62 21.49
N ASN A 51 -0.96 -8.58 22.55
CA ASN A 51 0.20 -7.72 22.65
C ASN A 51 1.20 -8.27 21.64
N ARG A 52 1.29 -7.56 20.51
CA ARG A 52 2.46 -7.40 19.63
C ARG A 52 3.53 -8.48 19.88
N GLU A 53 3.41 -9.65 19.24
CA GLU A 53 4.62 -10.42 18.96
C GLU A 53 5.47 -9.54 18.03
N LYS A 54 6.48 -8.87 18.60
CA LYS A 54 7.34 -7.92 17.87
C LYS A 54 7.85 -8.62 16.61
N GLY A 55 7.54 -8.07 15.44
CA GLY A 55 7.97 -8.64 14.15
C GLY A 55 6.93 -9.47 13.42
N PHE A 56 5.72 -9.62 13.96
CA PHE A 56 4.55 -10.17 13.26
C PHE A 56 3.43 -9.14 13.08
N ILE A 57 2.64 -9.32 12.01
CA ILE A 57 1.47 -8.50 11.77
C ILE A 57 0.29 -9.05 12.60
N SER A 58 -0.33 -8.20 13.42
CA SER A 58 -1.52 -8.60 14.18
C SER A 58 -2.74 -8.73 13.25
N LYS A 59 -3.79 -9.43 13.69
CA LYS A 59 -5.08 -9.50 12.97
C LYS A 59 -5.62 -8.10 12.63
N LYS A 60 -5.50 -7.14 13.56
CA LYS A 60 -5.85 -5.73 13.32
C LYS A 60 -4.95 -5.08 12.27
N GLY A 61 -3.65 -5.38 12.30
CA GLY A 61 -2.69 -4.92 11.29
C GLY A 61 -3.03 -5.46 9.89
N GLN A 62 -3.40 -6.73 9.79
CA GLN A 62 -3.84 -7.36 8.53
C GLN A 62 -5.09 -6.66 7.98
N LYS A 63 -6.12 -6.46 8.81
CA LYS A 63 -7.33 -5.70 8.41
C LYS A 63 -7.00 -4.27 7.97
N SER A 64 -6.07 -3.61 8.67
CA SER A 64 -5.63 -2.26 8.30
C SER A 64 -4.90 -2.23 6.95
N LEU A 65 -4.08 -3.25 6.68
CA LEU A 65 -3.36 -3.40 5.41
C LEU A 65 -4.33 -3.70 4.27
N GLU A 66 -5.25 -4.63 4.47
CA GLU A 66 -6.31 -4.95 3.52
C GLU A 66 -7.14 -3.72 3.16
N ARG A 67 -7.58 -2.95 4.17
CA ARG A 67 -8.27 -1.67 3.94
C ARG A 67 -7.41 -0.68 3.14
N ALA A 68 -6.12 -0.60 3.42
CA ALA A 68 -5.21 0.26 2.66
C ALA A 68 -5.09 -0.19 1.20
N ILE A 69 -5.07 -1.51 0.94
CA ILE A 69 -5.07 -2.06 -0.43
C ILE A 69 -6.37 -1.69 -1.15
N TYR A 70 -7.54 -1.84 -0.51
CA TYR A 70 -8.81 -1.44 -1.13
C TYR A 70 -8.83 0.04 -1.51
N TRP A 71 -8.43 0.92 -0.59
CA TRP A 71 -8.31 2.36 -0.87
C TRP A 71 -7.31 2.67 -1.97
N PHE A 72 -6.16 2.00 -1.95
CA PHE A 72 -5.17 2.12 -3.01
C PHE A 72 -5.78 1.76 -4.37
N LEU A 73 -6.42 0.60 -4.51
CA LEU A 73 -6.99 0.14 -5.77
C LEU A 73 -8.09 1.08 -6.26
N TYR A 74 -9.00 1.48 -5.37
CA TYR A 74 -10.08 2.41 -5.70
C TYR A 74 -9.54 3.76 -6.17
N SER A 75 -8.50 4.28 -5.50
CA SER A 75 -7.89 5.56 -5.87
C SER A 75 -7.09 5.53 -7.18
N VAL A 76 -6.74 4.35 -7.68
CA VAL A 76 -6.08 4.20 -8.99
C VAL A 76 -7.13 4.13 -10.08
N ASP A 77 -8.11 3.25 -9.91
CA ASP A 77 -9.26 3.12 -10.80
C ASP A 77 -10.37 2.36 -10.05
N PRO A 78 -11.53 3.00 -9.77
CA PRO A 78 -12.66 2.36 -9.10
C PRO A 78 -13.09 1.04 -9.76
N ASN A 79 -12.94 0.93 -11.09
CA ASN A 79 -13.28 -0.28 -11.84
C ASN A 79 -12.48 -1.51 -11.41
N ILE A 80 -11.29 -1.33 -10.82
CA ILE A 80 -10.48 -2.44 -10.29
C ILE A 80 -11.23 -3.15 -9.17
N VAL A 81 -11.88 -2.39 -8.29
CA VAL A 81 -12.65 -2.94 -7.16
C VAL A 81 -14.01 -3.45 -7.63
N ASN A 82 -14.68 -2.72 -8.53
CA ASN A 82 -16.06 -3.04 -8.92
C ASN A 82 -16.18 -4.17 -9.94
N THR A 83 -15.32 -4.15 -10.97
CA THR A 83 -15.42 -5.04 -12.14
C THR A 83 -14.17 -5.87 -12.36
N GLY A 84 -13.06 -5.52 -11.69
CA GLY A 84 -11.76 -6.11 -11.94
C GLY A 84 -11.11 -5.68 -13.26
N LYS A 85 -11.58 -4.60 -13.90
CA LYS A 85 -10.91 -3.96 -15.06
C LYS A 85 -9.91 -2.91 -14.58
N GLY A 86 -8.94 -2.51 -15.42
CA GLY A 86 -7.96 -1.46 -15.08
C GLY A 86 -6.69 -1.97 -14.38
N LYS A 87 -6.52 -3.29 -14.25
CA LYS A 87 -5.42 -3.94 -13.52
C LYS A 87 -4.06 -3.77 -14.18
N GLU A 88 -4.04 -3.47 -15.47
CA GLU A 88 -2.82 -3.16 -16.22
C GLU A 88 -2.11 -1.88 -15.77
N LYS A 89 -2.81 -1.02 -15.02
CA LYS A 89 -2.26 0.24 -14.48
C LYS A 89 -1.41 0.03 -13.22
N ILE A 90 -1.54 -1.11 -12.55
CA ILE A 90 -0.87 -1.41 -11.28
C ILE A 90 0.21 -2.48 -11.45
N THR A 91 1.20 -2.45 -10.57
CA THR A 91 2.24 -3.49 -10.50
C THR A 91 2.25 -4.09 -9.11
N PHE A 92 2.13 -5.41 -9.02
CA PHE A 92 2.41 -6.15 -7.80
C PHE A 92 3.72 -6.92 -7.99
N LEU A 93 4.74 -6.52 -7.24
CA LEU A 93 6.09 -7.06 -7.37
C LEU A 93 6.57 -7.65 -6.06
N THR A 94 7.44 -8.65 -6.18
CA THR A 94 8.15 -9.27 -5.07
C THR A 94 9.64 -9.02 -5.26
N LEU A 95 10.29 -8.40 -4.26
CA LEU A 95 11.74 -8.24 -4.20
C LEU A 95 12.33 -9.31 -3.29
N THR A 96 13.36 -10.00 -3.75
CA THR A 96 14.09 -11.02 -2.99
C THR A 96 15.59 -10.72 -2.94
N LEU A 97 16.26 -11.33 -1.97
CA LEU A 97 17.73 -11.34 -1.92
C LEU A 97 18.25 -12.47 -2.80
N PRO A 98 19.25 -12.22 -3.68
CA PRO A 98 19.80 -13.23 -4.57
C PRO A 98 20.73 -14.22 -3.85
N SER A 99 21.24 -13.85 -2.67
CA SER A 99 22.15 -14.64 -1.86
C SER A 99 21.76 -14.55 -0.39
N LYS A 100 22.35 -15.42 0.44
CA LYS A 100 22.02 -15.55 1.87
C LYS A 100 22.09 -14.20 2.58
N GLN A 101 21.07 -13.89 3.37
CA GLN A 101 21.04 -12.67 4.16
C GLN A 101 22.20 -12.63 5.19
N VAL A 102 23.08 -11.64 5.05
CA VAL A 102 24.17 -11.35 6.01
C VAL A 102 23.86 -10.13 6.88
N HIS A 103 23.25 -9.10 6.30
CA HIS A 103 22.90 -7.86 7.00
C HIS A 103 21.55 -7.95 7.73
N GLY A 104 21.38 -7.13 8.75
CA GLY A 104 20.11 -7.03 9.51
C GLY A 104 18.96 -6.45 8.69
N ASP A 105 17.72 -6.73 9.10
CA ASP A 105 16.53 -6.33 8.33
C ASP A 105 16.40 -4.81 8.24
N LYS A 106 16.77 -4.10 9.31
CA LYS A 106 16.73 -2.64 9.35
C LYS A 106 17.69 -2.04 8.32
N GLU A 107 18.90 -2.57 8.22
CA GLU A 107 19.91 -2.10 7.27
C GLU A 107 19.47 -2.33 5.82
N ILE A 108 18.94 -3.52 5.49
CA ILE A 108 18.42 -3.80 4.14
C ILE A 108 17.26 -2.86 3.81
N LYS A 109 16.38 -2.56 4.78
CA LYS A 109 15.28 -1.61 4.54
C LYS A 109 15.79 -0.20 4.32
N ASP A 110 16.73 0.26 5.13
CA ASP A 110 17.23 1.63 5.10
C ASP A 110 18.13 1.90 3.89
N LYS A 111 19.03 0.97 3.54
CA LYS A 111 19.97 1.13 2.43
C LYS A 111 19.40 0.66 1.09
N CYS A 112 18.62 -0.44 1.07
CA CYS A 112 18.13 -1.02 -0.17
C CYS A 112 16.70 -0.61 -0.49
N LEU A 113 15.73 -0.96 0.36
CA LEU A 113 14.30 -0.74 0.05
C LEU A 113 13.97 0.75 -0.09
N LYS A 114 14.47 1.59 0.83
CA LYS A 114 14.24 3.04 0.79
C LYS A 114 14.80 3.66 -0.49
N GLN A 115 16.02 3.29 -0.87
CA GLN A 115 16.61 3.75 -2.12
C GLN A 115 15.81 3.28 -3.33
N PHE A 116 15.43 2.00 -3.37
CA PHE A 116 14.61 1.45 -4.44
C PHE A 116 13.33 2.26 -4.61
N LEU A 117 12.54 2.42 -3.54
CA LEU A 117 11.30 3.20 -3.59
C LEU A 117 11.54 4.65 -4.02
N THR A 118 12.66 5.27 -3.64
CA THR A 118 13.01 6.63 -4.05
C THR A 118 13.24 6.71 -5.56
N GLU A 119 14.01 5.77 -6.12
CA GLU A 119 14.29 5.72 -7.56
C GLU A 119 13.03 5.42 -8.38
N ILE A 120 12.21 4.44 -7.97
CA ILE A 120 11.00 4.10 -8.74
C ILE A 120 10.02 5.29 -8.75
N ARG A 121 9.95 6.05 -7.65
CA ARG A 121 9.13 7.27 -7.57
C ARG A 121 9.66 8.38 -8.47
N SER A 122 10.97 8.56 -8.54
CA SER A 122 11.59 9.56 -9.41
C SER A 122 11.37 9.24 -10.90
N ASP A 123 11.63 7.99 -11.27
CA ASP A 123 11.76 7.59 -12.68
C ASP A 123 10.40 7.33 -13.33
N TYR A 124 9.50 6.64 -12.62
CA TYR A 124 8.18 6.25 -13.14
C TYR A 124 7.04 7.09 -12.58
N LYS A 125 7.35 8.13 -11.80
CA LYS A 125 6.37 9.02 -11.16
C LYS A 125 5.32 8.26 -10.34
N VAL A 126 5.74 7.19 -9.67
CA VAL A 126 4.92 6.44 -8.71
C VAL A 126 4.49 7.40 -7.60
N THR A 127 3.19 7.51 -7.36
CA THR A 127 2.64 8.40 -6.33
C THR A 127 2.15 7.63 -5.12
N LYS A 128 1.58 6.44 -5.37
CA LYS A 128 0.98 5.59 -4.35
C LYS A 128 1.68 4.24 -4.33
N PHE A 129 1.99 3.76 -3.14
CA PHE A 129 2.52 2.42 -2.96
C PHE A 129 2.17 1.84 -1.61
N ILE A 130 2.21 0.52 -1.52
CA ILE A 130 2.12 -0.26 -0.29
C ILE A 130 3.25 -1.28 -0.34
N TRP A 131 4.00 -1.45 0.75
CA TRP A 131 4.94 -2.56 0.87
C TRP A 131 4.76 -3.31 2.18
N LYS A 132 5.07 -4.61 2.15
CA LYS A 132 5.17 -5.47 3.32
C LYS A 132 6.45 -6.29 3.24
N ALA A 133 7.21 -6.29 4.32
CA ALA A 133 8.37 -7.12 4.57
C ALA A 133 7.92 -8.44 5.20
N GLU A 134 8.49 -9.53 4.73
CA GLU A 134 8.27 -10.86 5.28
C GLU A 134 9.54 -11.70 5.12
N LYS A 135 9.68 -12.70 5.98
CA LYS A 135 10.79 -13.64 5.98
C LYS A 135 10.33 -14.90 5.26
N GLN A 136 11.08 -15.33 4.26
CA GLN A 136 10.91 -16.65 3.66
C GLN A 136 11.12 -17.75 4.72
N ALA A 137 10.73 -18.98 4.41
CA ALA A 137 10.99 -20.14 5.27
C ALA A 137 12.48 -20.31 5.67
N GLN A 138 13.40 -19.77 4.86
CA GLN A 138 14.85 -19.77 5.12
C GLN A 138 15.33 -18.56 5.96
N GLY A 139 14.43 -17.72 6.46
CA GLY A 139 14.75 -16.51 7.24
C GLY A 139 15.30 -15.34 6.39
N GLN A 140 15.19 -15.42 5.06
CA GLN A 140 15.62 -14.35 4.16
C GLN A 140 14.51 -13.32 3.97
N LEU A 141 14.87 -12.05 4.07
CA LEU A 141 13.93 -10.95 3.88
C LEU A 141 13.48 -10.86 2.42
N HIS A 142 12.18 -10.79 2.20
CA HIS A 142 11.57 -10.40 0.94
C HIS A 142 10.60 -9.23 1.15
N PHE A 143 10.23 -8.57 0.06
CA PHE A 143 9.26 -7.49 0.08
C PHE A 143 8.18 -7.72 -0.96
N HIS A 144 6.92 -7.66 -0.55
CA HIS A 144 5.78 -7.55 -1.44
C HIS A 144 5.42 -6.07 -1.59
N ILE A 145 5.37 -5.57 -2.82
CA ILE A 145 5.14 -4.15 -3.10
C ILE A 145 4.03 -4.02 -4.14
N LEU A 146 3.03 -3.19 -3.85
CA LEU A 146 1.96 -2.79 -4.74
C LEU A 146 2.18 -1.32 -5.15
N LEU A 147 2.14 -1.05 -6.46
CA LEU A 147 2.46 0.25 -7.05
C LEU A 147 1.38 0.71 -8.03
N ASP A 148 1.16 2.02 -8.13
CA ASP A 148 0.13 2.67 -8.94
C ASP A 148 0.54 2.89 -10.41
N LYS A 149 1.63 2.27 -10.84
CA LYS A 149 2.16 2.36 -12.20
C LYS A 149 2.58 0.99 -12.70
N PHE A 150 2.44 0.80 -14.00
CA PHE A 150 3.08 -0.29 -14.71
C PHE A 150 4.60 -0.09 -14.74
N LEU A 151 5.37 -1.14 -14.46
CA LEU A 151 6.83 -1.10 -14.49
C LEU A 151 7.45 -2.16 -15.41
N PRO A 152 8.45 -1.80 -16.23
CA PRO A 152 9.24 -2.77 -16.98
C PRO A 152 10.10 -3.67 -16.07
N VAL A 153 9.82 -4.97 -16.06
CA VAL A 153 10.52 -5.98 -15.21
C VAL A 153 12.05 -5.88 -15.33
N LYS A 154 12.56 -5.70 -16.56
CA LYS A 154 14.00 -5.68 -16.84
C LYS A 154 14.71 -4.54 -16.12
N GLU A 155 14.14 -3.33 -16.20
CA GLU A 155 14.71 -2.12 -15.59
C GLU A 155 14.61 -2.17 -14.07
N VAL A 156 13.46 -2.60 -13.54
CA VAL A 156 13.26 -2.77 -12.10
C VAL A 156 14.28 -3.76 -11.51
N LYS A 157 14.50 -4.88 -12.20
CA LYS A 157 15.48 -5.89 -11.78
C LYS A 157 16.90 -5.35 -11.80
N GLN A 158 17.29 -4.63 -12.85
CA GLN A 158 18.61 -4.00 -12.93
C GLN A 158 18.84 -3.00 -11.79
N LYS A 159 17.84 -2.15 -11.51
CA LYS A 159 17.90 -1.20 -10.38
C LYS A 159 18.02 -1.91 -9.04
N TRP A 160 17.17 -2.90 -8.79
CA TRP A 160 17.21 -3.65 -7.53
C TRP A 160 18.54 -4.38 -7.33
N ASN A 161 19.06 -5.05 -8.36
CA ASN A 161 20.37 -5.72 -8.31
C ASN A 161 21.51 -4.73 -8.06
N ARG A 162 21.51 -3.58 -8.75
CA ARG A 162 22.51 -2.53 -8.53
C ARG A 162 22.50 -2.02 -7.07
N ILE A 163 21.31 -1.80 -6.52
CA ILE A 163 21.14 -1.36 -5.13
C ILE A 163 21.63 -2.43 -4.15
N LEU A 164 21.22 -3.68 -4.34
CA LEU A 164 21.64 -4.80 -3.51
C LEU A 164 23.15 -5.04 -3.54
N ASN A 165 23.80 -4.75 -4.66
CA ASN A 165 25.24 -4.93 -4.78
C ASN A 165 26.05 -3.95 -3.91
N LYS A 166 25.45 -2.84 -3.43
CA LYS A 166 26.08 -1.97 -2.44
C LYS A 166 26.37 -2.69 -1.12
N LEU A 167 25.60 -3.75 -0.83
CA LEU A 167 25.79 -4.65 0.30
C LEU A 167 26.41 -6.00 -0.12
N GLY A 168 26.91 -6.11 -1.35
CA GLY A 168 27.60 -7.32 -1.85
C GLY A 168 26.71 -8.50 -2.22
N TYR A 169 25.38 -8.42 -2.11
CA TYR A 169 24.49 -9.57 -2.35
C TYR A 169 24.59 -10.14 -3.76
N VAL A 170 24.70 -9.28 -4.79
CA VAL A 170 24.83 -9.72 -6.18
C VAL A 170 26.22 -10.31 -6.43
N TYR A 171 27.26 -9.71 -5.86
CA TYR A 171 28.62 -10.23 -5.94
C TYR A 171 28.75 -11.63 -5.31
N GLU A 172 28.15 -11.87 -4.14
CA GLU A 172 28.15 -13.19 -3.51
C GLU A 172 27.36 -14.22 -4.32
N TYR A 173 26.26 -13.81 -4.96
CA TYR A 173 25.56 -14.66 -5.92
C TYR A 173 26.44 -15.01 -7.12
N HIS A 174 27.13 -14.01 -7.70
CA HIS A 174 28.06 -14.20 -8.80
C HIS A 174 29.16 -15.20 -8.42
N LYS A 175 29.85 -15.00 -7.28
CA LYS A 175 30.89 -15.91 -6.80
C LYS A 175 30.42 -17.36 -6.70
N LYS A 176 29.22 -17.57 -6.17
CA LYS A 176 28.63 -18.90 -6.04
C LYS A 176 28.35 -19.51 -7.41
N MET A 177 27.71 -18.77 -8.31
CA MET A 177 27.22 -19.31 -9.58
C MET A 177 28.31 -19.45 -10.65
N SER A 178 29.31 -18.56 -10.66
CA SER A 178 30.44 -18.61 -11.61
C SER A 178 31.36 -19.80 -11.39
N ARG A 179 31.30 -20.44 -10.21
CA ARG A 179 32.06 -21.65 -9.89
C ARG A 179 31.39 -22.93 -10.38
N LEU A 180 30.12 -22.86 -10.77
CA LEU A 180 29.34 -24.04 -11.13
C LEU A 180 29.48 -24.32 -12.62
N GLU A 181 29.88 -25.55 -12.93
CA GLU A 181 29.76 -26.08 -14.27
C GLU A 181 28.28 -26.34 -14.63
N TRP A 182 28.00 -26.52 -15.92
CA TRP A 182 26.63 -26.77 -16.39
C TRP A 182 25.95 -27.95 -15.68
N SER A 183 26.69 -29.05 -15.47
CA SER A 183 26.19 -30.26 -14.79
C SER A 183 25.75 -29.95 -13.35
N GLU A 184 26.59 -29.25 -12.59
CA GLU A 184 26.36 -28.88 -11.19
C GLU A 184 25.21 -27.88 -11.07
N TYR A 185 25.19 -26.84 -11.93
CA TYR A 185 24.11 -25.88 -11.98
C TYR A 185 22.76 -26.56 -12.27
N ARG A 186 22.75 -27.47 -13.25
CA ARG A 186 21.55 -28.23 -13.60
C ARG A 186 21.08 -29.06 -12.42
N GLU A 187 21.96 -29.79 -11.74
CA GLU A 187 21.60 -30.59 -10.57
C GLU A 187 21.04 -29.73 -9.43
N LEU A 188 21.70 -28.60 -9.13
CA LEU A 188 21.24 -27.64 -8.13
C LEU A 188 19.78 -27.21 -8.39
N ARG A 189 19.44 -26.86 -9.63
CA ARG A 189 18.10 -26.41 -10.01
C ARG A 189 17.07 -27.53 -10.04
N LEU A 190 17.47 -28.74 -10.39
CA LEU A 190 16.55 -29.89 -10.40
C LEU A 190 16.16 -30.32 -8.98
N LYS A 191 17.06 -30.16 -8.00
CA LYS A 191 16.75 -30.40 -6.57
C LYS A 191 15.68 -29.46 -6.01
N GLU A 192 15.52 -28.27 -6.60
CA GLU A 192 14.48 -27.30 -6.20
C GLU A 192 13.08 -27.68 -6.73
N VAL A 193 12.98 -28.62 -7.69
CA VAL A 193 11.72 -29.03 -8.29
C VAL A 193 11.09 -30.16 -7.48
N LYS A 194 9.84 -29.97 -7.03
CA LYS A 194 9.10 -30.95 -6.21
C LYS A 194 8.60 -32.19 -6.98
N SER A 195 8.72 -32.21 -8.31
CA SER A 195 8.15 -33.24 -9.19
C SER A 195 9.05 -33.45 -10.41
N LYS A 196 8.79 -34.52 -11.18
CA LYS A 196 9.55 -34.82 -12.40
C LYS A 196 9.49 -33.61 -13.36
N PRO A 197 10.63 -32.99 -13.71
CA PRO A 197 10.64 -31.75 -14.48
C PRO A 197 10.27 -32.01 -15.93
N SER A 198 9.32 -31.21 -16.42
CA SER A 198 8.94 -31.14 -17.84
C SER A 198 10.10 -30.66 -18.72
N ASP A 199 10.04 -30.94 -20.02
CA ASP A 199 11.07 -30.48 -20.96
C ASP A 199 11.12 -28.96 -21.07
N LYS A 200 9.97 -28.29 -20.91
CA LYS A 200 9.90 -26.83 -20.81
C LYS A 200 10.73 -26.29 -19.64
N GLN A 201 10.68 -26.93 -18.47
CA GLN A 201 11.47 -26.54 -17.31
C GLN A 201 12.97 -26.80 -17.53
N LYS A 202 13.33 -27.94 -18.12
CA LYS A 202 14.73 -28.24 -18.48
C LYS A 202 15.29 -27.19 -19.44
N ASN A 203 14.51 -26.80 -20.44
CA ASN A 203 14.88 -25.74 -21.38
C ASN A 203 15.01 -24.38 -20.69
N ALA A 204 14.12 -24.05 -19.76
CA ALA A 204 14.22 -22.82 -18.97
C ALA A 204 15.48 -22.78 -18.10
N ILE A 205 15.85 -23.89 -17.44
CA ILE A 205 17.09 -24.01 -16.66
C ILE A 205 18.31 -23.79 -17.57
N ARG A 206 18.31 -24.40 -18.76
CA ARG A 206 19.38 -24.23 -19.76
C ARG A 206 19.52 -22.79 -20.21
N GLN A 207 18.39 -22.13 -20.49
CA GLN A 207 18.41 -20.72 -20.90
C GLN A 207 18.86 -19.82 -19.75
N ALA A 208 18.45 -20.10 -18.51
CA ALA A 208 18.90 -19.37 -17.34
C ALA A 208 20.43 -19.48 -17.14
N PHE A 209 21.01 -20.66 -17.37
CA PHE A 209 22.47 -20.85 -17.33
C PHE A 209 23.17 -20.03 -18.42
N LYS A 210 22.73 -20.14 -19.68
CA LYS A 210 23.29 -19.35 -20.79
C LYS A 210 23.24 -17.84 -20.51
N ASN A 211 22.09 -17.35 -20.04
CA ASN A 211 21.92 -15.96 -19.67
C ASN A 211 22.81 -15.57 -18.48
N GLY A 212 22.95 -16.45 -17.49
CA GLY A 212 23.84 -16.30 -16.34
C GLY A 212 25.28 -16.10 -16.79
N VAL A 213 25.83 -17.04 -17.55
CA VAL A 213 27.18 -16.95 -18.13
C VAL A 213 27.36 -15.68 -18.95
N ALA A 214 26.41 -15.37 -19.85
CA ALA A 214 26.49 -14.19 -20.71
C ALA A 214 26.49 -12.86 -19.93
N CYS A 215 25.84 -12.80 -18.77
CA CYS A 215 25.85 -11.61 -17.89
C CYS A 215 26.86 -11.72 -16.74
N ASN A 216 27.79 -12.68 -16.81
CA ASN A 216 28.73 -12.99 -15.75
C ASN A 216 28.05 -13.14 -14.37
N TRP A 217 26.84 -13.70 -14.33
CA TRP A 217 26.02 -13.88 -13.13
C TRP A 217 25.73 -12.59 -12.33
N MET A 218 25.92 -11.41 -12.92
CA MET A 218 25.72 -10.11 -12.27
C MET A 218 24.27 -9.62 -12.32
N ASN A 219 23.36 -10.39 -12.92
CA ASN A 219 21.94 -10.04 -13.02
C ASN A 219 21.01 -11.15 -12.51
N PRO A 220 21.08 -11.52 -11.22
CA PRO A 220 20.24 -12.55 -10.64
C PRO A 220 18.74 -12.25 -10.76
N ASN A 221 17.92 -13.30 -10.71
CA ASN A 221 16.47 -13.18 -10.68
C ASN A 221 15.99 -12.83 -9.26
N SER A 222 16.06 -11.55 -8.91
CA SER A 222 15.75 -11.00 -7.59
C SER A 222 14.43 -10.21 -7.55
N VAL A 223 13.72 -10.15 -8.68
CA VAL A 223 12.44 -9.45 -8.83
C VAL A 223 11.47 -10.37 -9.55
N ASP A 224 10.27 -10.49 -9.00
CA ASP A 224 9.15 -11.16 -9.64
C ASP A 224 7.98 -10.18 -9.78
N ILE A 225 7.26 -10.21 -10.90
CA ILE A 225 6.08 -9.37 -11.13
C ILE A 225 4.89 -10.29 -11.38
N GLU A 226 3.90 -10.19 -10.51
CA GLU A 226 2.70 -11.03 -10.54
C GLU A 226 1.72 -10.53 -11.60
N ASN A 227 1.15 -11.47 -12.37
CA ASN A 227 0.16 -11.14 -13.38
C ASN A 227 -1.25 -11.07 -12.76
N LEU A 228 -1.69 -9.85 -12.49
CA LEU A 228 -2.99 -9.60 -11.87
C LEU A 228 -4.19 -9.74 -12.81
N ARG A 229 -4.01 -9.88 -14.13
CA ARG A 229 -5.14 -9.87 -15.10
C ARG A 229 -6.19 -10.94 -14.78
N LYS A 230 -5.74 -12.14 -14.41
CA LYS A 230 -6.61 -13.28 -14.08
C LYS A 230 -7.10 -13.29 -12.63
N VAL A 231 -6.60 -12.39 -11.79
CA VAL A 231 -6.96 -12.33 -10.37
C VAL A 231 -8.30 -11.62 -10.25
N GLY A 232 -9.35 -12.32 -9.80
CA GLY A 232 -10.68 -11.72 -9.60
C GLY A 232 -10.65 -10.64 -8.53
N ASN A 233 -10.37 -11.03 -7.28
CA ASN A 233 -10.25 -10.12 -6.14
C ASN A 233 -8.76 -9.84 -5.84
N ILE A 234 -8.25 -8.71 -6.34
CA ILE A 234 -6.85 -8.30 -6.15
C ILE A 234 -6.56 -8.00 -4.69
N ALA A 235 -7.49 -7.36 -3.98
CA ALA A 235 -7.27 -7.00 -2.59
C ALA A 235 -7.05 -8.23 -1.72
N ALA A 236 -7.90 -9.25 -1.86
CA ALA A 236 -7.73 -10.53 -1.18
C ALA A 236 -6.46 -11.26 -1.62
N TYR A 237 -6.11 -11.20 -2.90
CA TYR A 237 -4.86 -11.78 -3.42
C TYR A 237 -3.63 -11.10 -2.81
N CYS A 238 -3.51 -9.78 -2.92
CA CYS A 238 -2.43 -9.02 -2.31
C CYS A 238 -2.40 -9.20 -0.79
N ALA A 239 -3.55 -9.18 -0.12
CA ALA A 239 -3.64 -9.42 1.32
C ALA A 239 -3.13 -10.80 1.69
N LYS A 240 -3.50 -11.85 0.94
CA LYS A 240 -2.99 -13.23 1.13
C LYS A 240 -1.46 -13.29 1.03
N TYR A 241 -0.87 -12.65 0.03
CA TYR A 241 0.59 -12.60 -0.10
C TYR A 241 1.21 -11.72 0.99
N MET A 242 0.49 -10.70 1.44
CA MET A 242 0.96 -9.80 2.49
C MET A 242 0.65 -10.29 3.93
N SER A 243 -0.04 -11.41 4.11
CA SER A 243 -0.37 -11.98 5.43
C SER A 243 -0.02 -13.46 5.55
N LYS A 244 0.66 -14.02 4.55
CA LYS A 244 1.01 -15.44 4.53
C LYS A 244 1.87 -15.82 5.73
N GLU A 245 1.48 -16.91 6.37
CA GLU A 245 2.26 -17.55 7.43
C GLU A 245 2.95 -18.81 6.89
N HIS A 246 4.18 -19.05 7.31
CA HIS A 246 4.92 -20.25 6.98
C HIS A 246 4.70 -21.33 8.06
N LYS A 247 3.75 -22.24 7.80
CA LYS A 247 3.50 -23.38 8.69
C LYS A 247 4.75 -24.25 8.84
N GLY A 248 5.05 -24.68 10.06
CA GLY A 248 6.17 -25.59 10.36
C GLY A 248 7.56 -24.94 10.41
N VAL A 249 7.65 -23.60 10.35
CA VAL A 249 8.89 -22.85 10.55
C VAL A 249 8.82 -22.15 11.91
N ALA A 250 9.91 -22.20 12.69
CA ALA A 250 9.98 -21.53 13.98
C ALA A 250 9.70 -20.03 13.83
N LYS A 251 8.89 -19.45 14.73
CA LYS A 251 8.48 -18.04 14.68
C LYS A 251 9.69 -17.10 14.64
N GLU A 252 10.76 -17.45 15.33
CA GLU A 252 11.98 -16.69 15.51
C GLU A 252 12.70 -16.47 14.18
N VAL A 253 12.62 -17.44 13.26
CA VAL A 253 13.16 -17.36 11.89
C VAL A 253 12.33 -16.40 11.04
N LEU A 254 11.02 -16.33 11.28
CA LEU A 254 10.07 -15.53 10.51
C LEU A 254 9.91 -14.10 11.03
N LYS A 255 10.51 -13.79 12.18
CA LYS A 255 10.42 -12.50 12.84
C LYS A 255 11.13 -11.44 12.01
N VAL A 256 10.39 -10.41 11.61
CA VAL A 256 10.96 -9.24 10.90
C VAL A 256 11.32 -8.16 11.92
N GLU A 257 12.54 -7.63 11.87
CA GLU A 257 12.93 -6.55 12.78
C GLU A 257 12.42 -5.19 12.30
N GLY A 258 11.82 -4.39 13.18
CA GLY A 258 11.34 -3.04 12.85
C GLY A 258 9.99 -3.02 12.11
N ARG A 259 9.78 -2.05 11.22
CA ARG A 259 8.49 -1.87 10.53
C ARG A 259 8.25 -3.01 9.53
N ILE A 260 7.08 -3.65 9.65
CA ILE A 260 6.67 -4.81 8.84
C ILE A 260 5.99 -4.38 7.55
N TRP A 261 5.13 -3.36 7.58
CA TRP A 261 4.47 -2.84 6.39
C TRP A 261 4.38 -1.32 6.46
N PHE A 262 4.22 -0.69 5.30
CA PHE A 262 4.03 0.74 5.17
C PHE A 262 3.31 1.06 3.86
N SER A 263 2.73 2.25 3.81
CA SER A 263 2.14 2.79 2.59
C SER A 263 2.58 4.24 2.39
N SER A 264 2.54 4.70 1.13
CA SER A 264 2.71 6.11 0.81
C SER A 264 1.75 6.99 1.63
N GLN A 265 2.15 8.24 1.91
CA GLN A 265 1.30 9.17 2.64
C GLN A 265 -0.07 9.33 2.00
N ALA A 266 -0.12 9.34 0.67
CA ALA A 266 -1.35 9.35 -0.12
C ALA A 266 -2.36 8.31 0.35
N VAL A 267 -1.96 7.03 0.30
CA VAL A 267 -2.77 5.90 0.77
C VAL A 267 -3.06 5.96 2.27
N SER A 268 -2.11 6.41 3.10
CA SER A 268 -2.30 6.46 4.55
C SER A 268 -3.37 7.47 5.00
N LYS A 269 -3.59 8.52 4.20
CA LYS A 269 -4.59 9.57 4.46
C LYS A 269 -5.99 9.16 3.98
N MET A 270 -6.08 8.17 3.09
CA MET A 270 -7.37 7.62 2.65
C MET A 270 -8.04 6.90 3.82
N LYS A 271 -9.12 7.49 4.32
CA LYS A 271 -9.92 6.97 5.43
C LYS A 271 -11.37 6.85 5.00
N ASN A 272 -12.09 6.00 5.72
CA ASN A 272 -13.53 5.87 5.56
C ASN A 272 -14.21 7.21 5.81
N LEU A 273 -15.23 7.51 5.01
CA LEU A 273 -16.16 8.59 5.28
C LEU A 273 -16.98 8.21 6.52
N LEU A 274 -17.13 9.15 7.45
CA LEU A 274 -17.95 9.00 8.63
C LEU A 274 -19.16 9.91 8.48
N LEU A 275 -20.35 9.32 8.37
CA LEU A 275 -21.62 10.04 8.38
C LEU A 275 -22.27 9.84 9.75
N VAL A 276 -22.71 10.92 10.37
CA VAL A 276 -23.35 10.89 11.69
C VAL A 276 -24.79 11.31 11.52
N SER A 277 -25.73 10.60 12.16
CA SER A 277 -27.16 10.90 11.99
C SER A 277 -27.57 12.27 12.56
N ALA A 278 -26.74 12.88 13.41
CA ALA A 278 -26.95 14.24 13.90
C ALA A 278 -26.77 15.30 12.80
N ASP A 279 -25.96 15.01 11.77
CA ASP A 279 -25.70 15.93 10.67
C ASP A 279 -26.85 15.89 9.67
N ASP A 280 -27.30 14.68 9.31
CA ASP A 280 -28.45 14.45 8.45
C ASP A 280 -29.05 13.06 8.70
N GLN A 281 -30.35 13.03 9.03
CA GLN A 281 -31.07 11.79 9.31
C GLN A 281 -31.32 10.96 8.04
N THR A 282 -31.31 11.59 6.85
CA THR A 282 -31.53 10.92 5.56
C THR A 282 -30.47 9.85 5.29
N TYR A 283 -29.27 9.97 5.86
CA TYR A 283 -28.23 8.95 5.77
C TYR A 283 -28.68 7.62 6.38
N ILE A 284 -29.30 7.66 7.56
CA ILE A 284 -29.78 6.45 8.25
C ILE A 284 -30.98 5.86 7.52
N GLU A 285 -31.88 6.71 7.04
CA GLU A 285 -33.05 6.28 6.27
C GLU A 285 -32.65 5.58 4.96
N GLU A 286 -31.74 6.17 4.19
CA GLU A 286 -31.24 5.58 2.95
C GLU A 286 -30.50 4.26 3.25
N PHE A 287 -29.68 4.21 4.30
CA PHE A 287 -29.02 2.97 4.71
C PHE A 287 -30.02 1.87 5.11
N ALA A 288 -31.10 2.21 5.80
CA ALA A 288 -32.17 1.26 6.13
C ALA A 288 -32.88 0.74 4.86
N GLN A 289 -33.11 1.59 3.85
CA GLN A 289 -33.64 1.18 2.55
C GLN A 289 -32.67 0.23 1.83
N MET A 290 -31.36 0.51 1.87
CA MET A 290 -30.34 -0.39 1.32
C MET A 290 -30.37 -1.76 2.01
N LEU A 291 -30.45 -1.80 3.35
CA LEU A 291 -30.54 -3.06 4.09
C LEU A 291 -31.76 -3.88 3.68
N LYS A 292 -32.93 -3.25 3.52
CA LYS A 292 -34.14 -3.92 3.01
C LYS A 292 -33.93 -4.48 1.60
N ALA A 293 -33.34 -3.68 0.70
CA ALA A 293 -33.08 -4.09 -0.68
C ALA A 293 -32.09 -5.27 -0.81
N TYR A 294 -31.19 -5.44 0.17
CA TYR A 294 -30.17 -6.49 0.20
C TYR A 294 -30.41 -7.56 1.28
N GLN A 295 -31.55 -7.55 1.96
CA GLN A 295 -31.83 -8.39 3.12
C GLN A 295 -31.77 -9.89 2.81
N THR A 296 -32.10 -10.28 1.58
CA THR A 296 -32.06 -11.67 1.09
C THR A 296 -30.69 -12.09 0.58
N THR A 297 -29.70 -11.19 0.59
CA THR A 297 -28.36 -11.47 0.07
C THR A 297 -27.38 -11.79 1.19
N SER A 298 -26.38 -12.62 0.91
CA SER A 298 -25.27 -12.94 1.83
C SER A 298 -24.29 -11.77 2.08
N LYS A 299 -24.72 -10.53 1.82
CA LYS A 299 -23.93 -9.31 1.93
C LYS A 299 -24.26 -8.47 3.16
N VAL A 300 -25.28 -8.84 3.93
CA VAL A 300 -25.61 -8.19 5.21
C VAL A 300 -24.99 -9.01 6.34
N TYR A 301 -24.23 -8.35 7.21
CA TYR A 301 -23.57 -8.97 8.35
C TYR A 301 -23.99 -8.23 9.62
N GLU A 302 -24.54 -8.97 10.58
CA GLU A 302 -24.93 -8.45 11.88
C GLU A 302 -23.94 -8.91 12.95
N ALA A 303 -23.53 -7.97 13.80
CA ALA A 303 -22.76 -8.19 15.01
C ALA A 303 -23.43 -7.46 16.17
N GLU A 304 -23.06 -7.82 17.41
CA GLU A 304 -23.69 -7.35 18.65
C GLU A 304 -23.91 -5.81 18.72
N HIS A 305 -23.01 -5.03 18.13
CA HIS A 305 -23.06 -3.56 18.12
C HIS A 305 -22.81 -2.93 16.74
N ALA A 306 -22.94 -3.70 15.66
CA ALA A 306 -22.70 -3.20 14.31
C ALA A 306 -23.51 -3.95 13.27
N LEU A 307 -23.96 -3.22 12.24
CA LEU A 307 -24.61 -3.78 11.07
C LEU A 307 -23.85 -3.35 9.82
N MET A 308 -23.44 -4.31 9.00
CA MET A 308 -22.59 -4.05 7.83
C MET A 308 -23.28 -4.52 6.55
N LEU A 309 -23.27 -3.65 5.54
CA LEU A 309 -23.61 -3.97 4.16
C LEU A 309 -22.33 -4.06 3.33
N GLY A 310 -21.94 -5.27 2.94
CA GLY A 310 -20.78 -5.58 2.12
C GLY A 310 -21.02 -5.38 0.63
N VAL A 311 -21.38 -4.17 0.22
CA VAL A 311 -21.62 -3.81 -1.18
C VAL A 311 -20.74 -2.60 -1.55
N PRO A 312 -20.00 -2.65 -2.67
CA PRO A 312 -19.28 -1.48 -3.16
C PRO A 312 -20.21 -0.29 -3.41
N VAL A 313 -19.77 0.91 -3.03
CA VAL A 313 -20.60 2.14 -3.14
C VAL A 313 -21.10 2.36 -4.57
N ASP A 314 -20.27 2.09 -5.56
CA ASP A 314 -20.63 2.20 -6.97
C ASP A 314 -21.78 1.25 -7.38
N GLN A 315 -21.93 0.08 -6.74
CA GLN A 315 -23.08 -0.81 -6.97
C GLN A 315 -24.38 -0.24 -6.39
N LEU A 316 -24.29 0.52 -5.29
CA LEU A 316 -25.45 1.18 -4.69
C LEU A 316 -25.97 2.29 -5.60
N ARG A 317 -25.08 3.00 -6.30
CA ARG A 317 -25.48 3.99 -7.32
C ARG A 317 -26.33 3.38 -8.42
N TYR A 318 -25.93 2.22 -8.96
CA TYR A 318 -26.71 1.52 -10.00
C TYR A 318 -28.08 1.06 -9.52
N LYS A 319 -28.29 0.91 -8.21
CA LYS A 319 -29.59 0.59 -7.61
C LYS A 319 -30.46 1.83 -7.35
N GLY A 320 -29.96 3.03 -7.63
CA GLY A 320 -30.71 4.28 -7.50
C GLY A 320 -30.52 5.01 -6.17
N PHE A 321 -29.66 4.51 -5.28
CA PHE A 321 -29.27 5.25 -4.07
C PHE A 321 -28.36 6.42 -4.44
N LYS A 322 -28.54 7.56 -3.79
CA LYS A 322 -27.92 8.85 -4.17
C LYS A 322 -27.19 9.52 -3.02
N THR A 323 -27.78 9.59 -1.84
CA THR A 323 -27.29 10.45 -0.75
C THR A 323 -25.91 9.98 -0.26
N ILE A 324 -25.81 8.76 0.27
CA ILE A 324 -24.54 8.21 0.75
C ILE A 324 -23.51 8.07 -0.38
N PRO A 325 -23.87 7.60 -1.61
CA PRO A 325 -22.90 7.55 -2.70
C PRO A 325 -22.36 8.91 -3.14
N TYR A 326 -23.16 9.98 -3.05
CA TYR A 326 -22.75 11.35 -3.37
C TYR A 326 -21.75 11.88 -2.33
N GLU A 327 -22.07 11.76 -1.04
CA GLU A 327 -21.15 12.15 0.05
C GLU A 327 -19.81 11.39 -0.04
N PHE A 328 -19.88 10.12 -0.43
CA PHE A 328 -18.70 9.32 -0.65
C PHE A 328 -17.83 9.82 -1.81
N ASP A 329 -18.45 10.28 -2.90
CA ASP A 329 -17.72 10.87 -4.03
C ASP A 329 -17.06 12.19 -3.65
N GLU A 330 -17.77 13.06 -2.93
CA GLU A 330 -17.20 14.32 -2.44
C GLU A 330 -16.01 14.06 -1.51
N HIS A 331 -16.15 13.14 -0.56
CA HIS A 331 -15.05 12.72 0.30
C HIS A 331 -13.86 12.16 -0.48
N CYS A 332 -14.11 11.35 -1.52
CA CYS A 332 -13.05 10.85 -2.40
C CYS A 332 -12.38 12.00 -3.17
N ASN A 333 -13.16 12.94 -3.72
CA ASN A 333 -12.68 14.10 -4.43
C ASN A 333 -11.79 14.97 -3.52
N GLU A 334 -12.19 15.22 -2.28
CA GLU A 334 -11.37 15.96 -1.32
C GLU A 334 -10.03 15.28 -1.04
N ILE A 335 -10.05 13.96 -0.81
CA ILE A 335 -8.83 13.19 -0.51
C ILE A 335 -7.91 13.16 -1.73
N PHE A 336 -8.46 12.92 -2.93
CA PHE A 336 -7.67 12.75 -4.15
C PHE A 336 -7.22 14.10 -4.74
N ASN A 337 -8.00 15.17 -4.62
CA ASN A 337 -7.65 16.49 -5.14
C ASN A 337 -6.75 17.30 -4.19
N ARG A 338 -6.79 17.07 -2.86
CA ARG A 338 -5.77 17.62 -1.95
C ARG A 338 -4.35 17.26 -2.39
N GLU A 339 -4.15 16.09 -3.00
CA GLU A 339 -2.83 15.68 -3.52
C GLU A 339 -2.40 16.40 -4.80
N ARG A 340 -3.35 16.84 -5.65
CA ARG A 340 -3.08 17.67 -6.83
C ARG A 340 -2.79 19.12 -6.43
N ASN A 341 -3.60 19.68 -5.53
CA ASN A 341 -3.50 21.09 -5.15
C ASN A 341 -2.25 21.39 -4.30
N ILE A 342 -1.78 20.45 -3.47
CA ILE A 342 -0.50 20.60 -2.76
C ILE A 342 0.68 20.70 -3.75
N LYS A 343 0.68 19.91 -4.83
CA LYS A 343 1.74 19.97 -5.86
C LYS A 343 1.72 21.28 -6.67
N LEU A 344 0.53 21.79 -6.98
CA LEU A 344 0.36 23.08 -7.64
C LEU A 344 0.81 24.25 -6.76
N PHE A 345 0.49 24.21 -5.47
CA PHE A 345 0.89 25.23 -4.50
C PHE A 345 2.42 25.22 -4.22
N GLU A 346 3.05 24.05 -4.16
CA GLU A 346 4.51 23.90 -4.01
C GLU A 346 5.27 24.36 -5.27
N GLN A 347 4.72 24.11 -6.47
CA GLN A 347 5.26 24.65 -7.72
C GLN A 347 5.13 26.18 -7.79
N GLN A 348 3.99 26.74 -7.39
CA GLN A 348 3.80 28.20 -7.33
C GLN A 348 4.73 28.88 -6.31
N LYS A 349 5.01 28.25 -5.16
CA LYS A 349 6.03 28.74 -4.20
C LYS A 349 7.45 28.70 -4.77
N THR A 350 7.77 27.73 -5.61
CA THR A 350 9.11 27.62 -6.22
C THR A 350 9.31 28.70 -7.29
N ILE A 351 8.24 29.02 -8.04
CA ILE A 351 8.22 30.10 -9.03
C ILE A 351 8.31 31.47 -8.35
N SER A 352 7.56 31.70 -7.26
CA SER A 352 7.59 33.00 -6.56
C SER A 352 8.90 33.31 -5.86
N VAL A 353 9.69 32.29 -5.49
CA VAL A 353 11.03 32.48 -4.90
C VAL A 353 12.08 32.82 -5.96
N GLN A 354 11.92 32.38 -7.21
CA GLN A 354 12.84 32.74 -8.31
C GLN A 354 12.59 34.15 -8.89
N THR A 355 11.41 34.72 -8.66
CA THR A 355 11.05 36.08 -9.13
C THR A 355 11.40 37.19 -8.14
N VAL A 356 11.98 36.87 -6.99
CA VAL A 356 12.47 37.84 -5.98
C VAL A 356 13.98 37.67 -5.79
N ALA A 357 14.73 37.70 -6.90
CA ALA A 357 16.14 38.06 -6.83
C ALA A 357 16.22 39.59 -6.69
N PRO A 358 16.89 40.15 -5.66
CA PRO A 358 17.07 41.59 -5.58
C PRO A 358 17.89 42.03 -6.80
N ALA A 359 17.42 43.09 -7.46
CA ALA A 359 18.16 43.74 -8.53
C ALA A 359 19.59 44.06 -8.06
N PRO A 360 20.63 43.91 -8.89
CA PRO A 360 21.98 44.31 -8.51
C PRO A 360 21.96 45.82 -8.24
N VAL A 361 22.32 46.21 -7.03
CA VAL A 361 22.65 47.59 -6.72
C VAL A 361 23.96 47.87 -7.44
N GLU A 362 23.89 48.47 -8.64
CA GLU A 362 25.07 49.00 -9.30
C GLU A 362 25.63 50.15 -8.45
N LEU A 363 26.90 50.00 -8.07
CA LEU A 363 27.69 50.99 -7.36
C LEU A 363 27.73 52.29 -8.17
N VAL A 364 27.15 53.35 -7.61
CA VAL A 364 27.47 54.73 -8.01
C VAL A 364 28.84 55.05 -7.42
N SER A 365 29.90 54.94 -8.23
CA SER A 365 31.24 55.40 -7.87
C SER A 365 32.02 55.91 -9.08
N THR A 366 31.72 57.14 -9.52
CA THR A 366 32.64 57.98 -10.31
C THR A 366 32.24 59.45 -10.08
N ILE A 367 32.87 60.15 -9.12
CA ILE A 367 33.89 61.21 -9.35
C ILE A 367 33.29 62.33 -10.24
N GLU A 368 32.80 63.47 -9.74
CA GLU A 368 33.45 64.49 -8.90
C GLU A 368 34.85 64.91 -9.36
N GLN A 369 35.05 65.12 -10.67
CA GLN A 369 36.09 66.00 -11.19
C GLN A 369 35.63 66.60 -12.52
N LEU A 370 35.21 67.87 -12.51
CA LEU A 370 35.41 68.89 -13.56
C LEU A 370 34.63 70.16 -13.17
N THR A 371 35.21 70.95 -12.26
CA THR A 371 34.94 72.39 -12.16
C THR A 371 36.07 73.07 -11.38
N LEU A 372 37.25 73.10 -12.01
CA LEU A 372 38.28 74.10 -11.75
C LEU A 372 38.98 74.41 -13.08
N GLY A 373 38.76 75.63 -13.58
CA GLY A 373 39.70 76.32 -14.47
C GLY A 373 39.36 76.36 -15.97
N LEU A 374 38.87 77.54 -16.39
CA LEU A 374 38.80 78.14 -17.74
C LEU A 374 37.49 77.99 -18.51
#